data_AF-A0A7W7GH38-F1
#
_entry.id   AF-A0A7W7GH38-F1
#
_cell.length_a   1.000
_cell.length_b   1.000
_cell.length_c   1.000
_cell.angle_alpha   90.00
_cell.angle_beta   90.00
_cell.angle_gamma   90.00
#
_symmetry.space_group_name_H-M   'P 1'
#
loop_
_entity.id
_entity.type
_entity.pdbx_description
1 polymer ?
#
loop_
_entity_poly.entity_id
_entity_poly.type
_entity_poly.pdbx_seq_one_letter_code
_entity_poly.pdbx_strand_id
1 'polypeptide(L)' 'MSDNNPDTSTETLQHTVVERLMAVIGAPDDEDVARDADAAVLALDERLRAESAA' A
#
# COMPACT_ATOMS: atom_id res chain seq x y z
N MET A 1 16.04 22.46 13.16
CA MET A 1 14.68 21.90 13.27
C MET A 1 14.63 20.76 12.28
N SER A 2 14.88 19.54 12.74
CA SER A 2 14.68 18.36 11.91
C SER A 2 13.19 18.12 11.88
N ASP A 3 12.58 18.26 10.71
CA ASP A 3 11.18 17.97 10.45
C ASP A 3 10.95 16.46 10.63
N ASN A 4 10.82 16.05 11.88
CA ASN A 4 10.31 14.75 12.28
C ASN A 4 8.79 14.83 12.15
N ASN A 5 8.25 14.61 10.96
CA ASN A 5 6.84 14.32 10.77
C ASN A 5 6.65 12.80 10.57
N PRO A 6 6.38 12.02 11.64
CA PRO A 6 6.19 10.58 11.61
C PRO A 6 4.79 10.16 11.11
N ASP A 7 4.27 10.79 10.05
CA ASP A 7 2.97 10.45 9.46
C ASP A 7 3.17 9.46 8.29
N THR A 8 2.86 8.19 8.52
CA THR A 8 2.37 7.22 7.51
C THR A 8 2.96 7.36 6.11
N SER A 9 4.26 7.12 5.97
CA SER A 9 5.02 7.35 4.73
C SER A 9 4.65 6.33 3.65
N THR A 10 4.81 6.72 2.38
CA THR A 10 4.70 5.86 1.19
C THR A 10 5.38 4.50 1.37
N GLU A 11 6.46 4.44 2.15
CA GLU A 11 7.17 3.22 2.55
C GLU A 11 6.29 2.22 3.32
N THR A 12 5.43 2.68 4.25
CA THR A 12 4.45 1.84 4.96
C THR A 12 3.39 1.29 4.01
N LEU A 13 2.94 2.10 3.06
CA LEU A 13 2.00 1.65 2.01
C LEU A 13 2.66 0.62 1.08
N GLN A 14 3.92 0.80 0.71
CA GLN A 14 4.68 -0.18 -0.07
C GLN A 14 4.83 -1.51 0.68
N HIS A 15 5.18 -1.47 1.97
CA HIS A 15 5.30 -2.68 2.79
C HIS A 15 3.96 -3.42 2.89
N THR A 16 2.87 -2.68 3.08
CA THR A 16 1.51 -3.22 3.10
C THR A 16 1.16 -3.91 1.77
N VAL A 17 1.50 -3.31 0.63
CA VAL A 17 1.27 -3.92 -0.70
C VAL A 17 2.05 -5.22 -0.85
N VAL A 18 3.30 -5.28 -0.38
CA VAL A 18 4.11 -6.50 -0.44
C VAL A 18 3.53 -7.62 0.44
N GLU A 19 3.09 -7.29 1.66
CA GLU A 19 2.44 -8.25 2.56
C GLU A 19 1.16 -8.80 1.95
N ARG A 20 0.35 -7.94 1.32
CA ARG A 20 -0.87 -8.36 0.62
C ARG A 20 -0.58 -9.21 -0.61
N LEU A 21 0.47 -8.90 -1.37
CA LEU A 21 0.91 -9.74 -2.49
C LEU A 21 1.34 -11.13 -2.02
N MET A 22 2.06 -11.24 -0.91
CA MET A 22 2.41 -12.54 -0.33
C MET A 22 1.18 -13.32 0.13
N ALA A 23 0.18 -12.64 0.69
CA ALA A 23 -1.08 -13.27 1.07
C ALA A 23 -1.85 -13.81 -0.15
N VAL A 24 -1.96 -13.04 -1.24
CA VAL A 24 -2.58 -13.49 -2.51
C VAL A 24 -1.85 -14.71 -3.08
N ILE A 25 -0.51 -14.75 -3.01
CA ILE A 25 0.26 -15.92 -3.46
C ILE A 25 -0.06 -17.16 -2.61
N GLY A 26 -0.30 -16.99 -1.30
CA GLY A 26 -0.66 -18.07 -0.38
C GLY A 26 -2.12 -18.53 -0.48
N ALA A 27 -3.02 -17.66 -0.92
CA ALA A 27 -4.45 -17.92 -1.07
C ALA A 27 -5.02 -17.22 -2.32
N PRO A 28 -4.70 -17.71 -3.53
CA PRO A 28 -5.06 -17.04 -4.78
C PRO A 28 -6.57 -17.06 -5.08
N ASP A 29 -7.29 -18.04 -4.53
CA ASP A 29 -8.73 -18.20 -4.72
C ASP A 29 -9.57 -17.49 -3.63
N ASP A 30 -8.92 -16.80 -2.69
CA ASP A 30 -9.60 -16.08 -1.61
C ASP A 30 -9.96 -14.65 -2.08
N GLU A 31 -11.26 -14.44 -2.33
CA GLU A 31 -11.79 -13.17 -2.82
C GLU A 31 -11.62 -12.01 -1.84
N ASP A 32 -11.59 -12.29 -0.54
CA ASP A 32 -11.38 -11.26 0.49
C ASP A 32 -9.92 -10.81 0.50
N VAL A 33 -8.98 -11.75 0.36
CA VAL A 33 -7.55 -11.45 0.21
C VAL A 33 -7.28 -10.64 -1.06
N ALA A 34 -7.93 -10.98 -2.17
CA ALA A 34 -7.82 -10.23 -3.43
C ALA A 34 -8.35 -8.79 -3.29
N ARG A 35 -9.50 -8.60 -2.62
CA ARG A 35 -10.10 -7.28 -2.41
C ARG A 35 -9.24 -6.39 -1.51
N ASP A 36 -8.68 -6.96 -0.45
CA ASP A 36 -7.78 -6.24 0.45
C ASP A 36 -6.49 -5.80 -0.26
N ALA A 37 -5.95 -6.64 -1.13
CA ALA A 37 -4.76 -6.32 -1.93
C ALA A 37 -5.04 -5.18 -2.92
N ASP A 38 -6.19 -5.22 -3.61
CA ASP A 38 -6.63 -4.18 -4.54
C ASP A 38 -6.76 -2.82 -3.84
N ALA A 39 -7.40 -2.79 -2.66
CA ALA A 39 -7.53 -1.58 -1.87
C ALA A 39 -6.18 -0.98 -1.44
N ALA A 40 -5.21 -1.82 -1.08
CA ALA A 40 -3.86 -1.37 -0.73
C ALA A 40 -3.11 -0.77 -1.93
N VAL A 41 -3.27 -1.36 -3.13
CA VAL A 41 -2.67 -0.85 -4.37
C VAL A 41 -3.26 0.51 -4.75
N LEU A 42 -4.58 0.67 -4.66
CA LEU A 42 -5.27 1.94 -4.95
C LEU A 42 -4.80 3.06 -4.00
N ALA A 43 -4.68 2.76 -2.71
CA ALA A 43 -4.20 3.72 -1.73
C ALA A 43 -2.75 4.17 -2.00
N LEU A 44 -1.88 3.25 -2.44
CA LEU A 44 -0.51 3.57 -2.84
C LEU A 44 -0.48 4.40 -4.14
N ASP A 45 -1.28 4.05 -5.14
CA ASP A 45 -1.38 4.81 -6.40
C ASP A 45 -1.84 6.25 -6.17
N GLU A 46 -2.85 6.46 -5.32
CA GLU A 46 -3.32 7.80 -4.96
C GLU A 46 -2.23 8.63 -4.27
N ARG A 47 -1.49 8.01 -3.34
CA ARG A 47 -0.38 8.67 -2.64
C ARG A 47 0.75 9.07 -3.60
N LEU A 48 1.15 8.16 -4.50
CA LEU A 48 2.20 8.40 -5.48
C LEU A 48 1.78 9.45 -6.52
N ARG A 49 0.52 9.46 -6.94
CA ARG A 49 -0.04 10.49 -7.83
C ARG A 49 -0.03 11.86 -7.14
N ALA A 50 -0.40 11.94 -5.87
CA ALA A 50 -0.36 13.17 -5.09
C ALA A 50 1.09 13.69 -4.91
N GLU A 51 2.04 12.79 -4.67
CA GLU A 51 3.48 13.14 -4.57
C GLU A 51 4.06 13.62 -5.91
N SER A 52 3.66 13.00 -7.03
CA SER A 52 4.13 13.39 -8.36
C SER A 52 3.52 14.70 -8.88
N ALA A 53 2.39 15.13 -8.31
CA ALA A 53 1.70 16.36 -8.68
C ALA A 53 2.08 17.58 -7.81
N ALA A 54 2.86 17.35 -6.75
CA ALA A 54 3.39 18.36 -5.83
C ALA A 54 4.75 18.90 -6.30
#